data_AF-A0A3A4SIQ8-F1
#
_entry.id   AF-A0A3A4SIQ8-F1
#
_cell.length_a   1.000
_cell.length_b   1.000
_cell.length_c   1.000
_cell.angle_alpha   90.00
_cell.angle_beta   90.00
_cell.angle_gamma   90.00
#
_symmetry.space_group_name_H-M   'P 1'
#
loop_
_entity.id
_entity.type
_entity.pdbx_description
1 polymer ?
#
loop_
_entity_poly.entity_id
_entity_poly.type
_entity_poly.pdbx_seq_one_letter_code
_entity_poly.pdbx_strand_id
1 'polypeptide(L)'
;MNHQKNDVYLCQVSETVSCGACCGLYNVPDASFEGLFRMLRRRSMVFSTLPRTMDAILDFGREETANLGEPPMPEFHHCPYIGLIGEGLTRVGCLLHPQAPENAGVDYRGLSHYGSMTCGMYFCPSHRNLPENFKKIIRNLADDWYAYGLLISEPILLKAIYGEIIKRAAVTDINPERAGMPGNRSVWAELFTLKTKWPFRAESRPLAGYFFNDPLYPKPAVNYDKTDGTVSKFDSIFRELHSQFNSSADLATAEEYLGRLLDDFSATIA
;
A
#
# COMPACT_ATOMS: atom_id res chain seq x y z
N MET A 1 12.46 -6.79 25.00
CA MET A 1 12.22 -5.38 24.65
C MET A 1 10.72 -5.14 24.81
N ASN A 2 10.33 -4.24 25.70
CA ASN A 2 8.92 -3.92 25.97
C ASN A 2 8.31 -3.26 24.74
N HIS A 3 7.66 -4.04 23.87
CA HIS A 3 6.68 -3.48 22.94
C HIS A 3 5.50 -2.97 23.77
N GLN A 4 5.27 -1.67 23.71
CA GLN A 4 4.03 -1.06 24.17
C GLN A 4 2.84 -1.87 23.62
N LYS A 5 1.97 -2.28 24.53
CA LYS A 5 0.97 -3.34 24.36
C LYS A 5 -0.15 -3.03 23.35
N ASN A 6 -0.10 -1.93 22.60
CA ASN A 6 -1.22 -1.40 21.80
C ASN A 6 -0.87 -0.86 20.40
N ASP A 7 0.33 -1.07 19.83
CA ASP A 7 0.58 -0.56 18.47
C ASP A 7 -0.09 -1.42 17.39
N VAL A 8 -0.84 -0.79 16.48
CA VAL A 8 -1.57 -1.47 15.41
C VAL A 8 -0.59 -1.82 14.29
N TYR A 9 -0.16 -3.08 14.27
CA TYR A 9 0.73 -3.61 13.23
C TYR A 9 0.03 -3.67 11.86
N LEU A 10 0.74 -3.21 10.82
CA LEU A 10 0.20 -3.04 9.45
C LEU A 10 0.90 -3.89 8.38
N CYS A 11 2.02 -4.54 8.66
CA CYS A 11 2.83 -5.17 7.60
C CYS A 11 2.38 -6.61 7.27
N GLN A 12 2.04 -7.39 8.29
CA GLN A 12 1.60 -8.79 8.22
C GLN A 12 0.36 -8.91 9.11
N VAL A 13 -0.83 -8.83 8.51
CA VAL A 13 -2.09 -8.68 9.25
C VAL A 13 -2.82 -10.00 9.39
N SER A 14 -3.00 -10.72 8.28
CA SER A 14 -3.71 -12.00 8.21
C SER A 14 -3.11 -12.88 7.10
N GLU A 15 -3.73 -14.02 6.82
CA GLU A 15 -3.32 -14.89 5.70
C GLU A 15 -3.57 -14.28 4.32
N THR A 16 -4.41 -13.25 4.20
CA THR A 16 -4.69 -12.58 2.92
C THR A 16 -4.26 -11.12 2.91
N VAL A 17 -4.12 -10.49 4.09
CA VAL A 17 -3.80 -9.06 4.23
C VAL A 17 -2.36 -8.89 4.71
N SER A 18 -1.55 -8.22 3.88
CA SER A 18 -0.15 -7.91 4.14
C SER A 18 0.31 -6.80 3.18
N CYS A 19 1.43 -6.16 3.47
CA CYS A 19 1.98 -5.10 2.62
C CYS A 19 3.43 -5.40 2.23
N GLY A 20 3.71 -5.29 0.93
CA GLY A 20 5.06 -5.44 0.35
C GLY A 20 5.70 -4.12 -0.10
N ALA A 21 5.12 -2.96 0.24
CA ALA A 21 5.52 -1.69 -0.34
C ALA A 21 6.99 -1.32 -0.07
N CYS A 22 7.50 -1.55 1.16
CA CYS A 22 8.91 -1.28 1.51
C CYS A 22 9.90 -2.19 0.76
N CYS A 23 9.43 -3.30 0.20
CA CYS A 23 10.22 -4.20 -0.64
C CYS A 23 10.16 -3.80 -2.13
N GLY A 24 9.50 -2.69 -2.47
CA GLY A 24 9.34 -2.21 -3.84
C GLY A 24 8.25 -2.93 -4.63
N LEU A 25 7.35 -3.68 -3.99
CA LEU A 25 6.39 -4.56 -4.67
C LEU A 25 5.58 -3.86 -5.77
N TYR A 26 5.11 -2.64 -5.50
CA TYR A 26 4.23 -1.90 -6.41
C TYR A 26 4.99 -1.04 -7.43
N ASN A 27 6.33 -0.95 -7.32
CA ASN A 27 7.17 -0.12 -8.18
C ASN A 27 7.78 -0.94 -9.31
N VAL A 28 6.95 -1.70 -10.03
CA VAL A 28 7.39 -2.55 -11.15
C VAL A 28 6.66 -2.13 -12.44
N PRO A 29 7.17 -2.50 -13.63
CA PRO A 29 6.53 -2.14 -14.89
C PRO A 29 5.05 -2.55 -14.98
N ASP A 30 4.73 -3.77 -14.54
CA ASP A 30 3.36 -4.28 -14.44
C ASP A 30 2.93 -4.40 -12.98
N ALA A 31 2.45 -3.29 -12.42
CA ALA A 31 1.92 -3.22 -11.06
C ALA A 31 0.45 -3.67 -10.97
N SER A 32 -0.10 -4.37 -11.98
CA SER A 32 -1.44 -4.96 -11.88
C SER A 32 -1.47 -6.12 -10.89
N PHE A 33 -2.65 -6.43 -10.35
CA PHE A 33 -2.82 -7.61 -9.48
C PHE A 33 -2.27 -8.88 -10.14
N GLU A 34 -2.63 -9.13 -11.40
CA GLU A 34 -2.26 -10.34 -12.13
C GLU A 34 -0.74 -10.42 -12.36
N GLY A 35 -0.12 -9.29 -12.76
CA GLY A 35 1.33 -9.20 -12.95
C GLY A 35 2.11 -9.45 -11.66
N LEU A 36 1.70 -8.78 -10.58
CA LEU A 36 2.32 -8.94 -9.26
C LEU A 36 2.11 -10.35 -8.71
N PHE A 37 0.90 -10.89 -8.77
CA PHE A 37 0.60 -12.24 -8.29
C PHE A 37 1.42 -13.28 -9.04
N ARG A 38 1.53 -13.17 -10.37
CA ARG A 38 2.36 -14.04 -11.20
C ARG A 38 3.84 -13.97 -10.81
N MET A 39 4.37 -12.76 -10.65
CA MET A 39 5.76 -12.54 -10.22
C MET A 39 6.02 -13.19 -8.85
N LEU A 40 5.19 -12.86 -7.86
CA LEU A 40 5.33 -13.36 -6.49
C LEU A 40 5.21 -14.88 -6.41
N ARG A 41 4.22 -15.45 -7.11
CA ARG A 41 4.04 -16.91 -7.18
C ARG A 41 5.24 -17.60 -7.81
N ARG A 42 5.76 -17.09 -8.93
CA ARG A 42 6.96 -17.64 -9.57
C ARG A 42 8.15 -17.60 -8.62
N ARG A 43 8.41 -16.46 -7.98
CA ARG A 43 9.49 -16.30 -7.00
C ARG A 43 9.38 -17.31 -5.86
N SER A 44 8.20 -17.45 -5.25
CA SER A 44 7.98 -18.42 -4.17
C SER A 44 8.23 -19.86 -4.61
N MET A 45 7.72 -20.26 -5.78
CA MET A 45 7.90 -21.63 -6.29
C MET A 45 9.35 -21.95 -6.61
N VAL A 46 10.08 -21.02 -7.25
CA VAL A 46 11.50 -21.23 -7.54
C VAL A 46 12.28 -21.30 -6.22
N PHE A 47 12.07 -20.34 -5.33
CA PHE A 47 12.81 -20.23 -4.07
C PHE A 47 12.57 -21.42 -3.12
N SER A 48 11.37 -22.02 -3.12
CA SER A 48 11.08 -23.19 -2.27
C SER A 48 11.92 -24.42 -2.63
N THR A 49 12.40 -24.50 -3.87
CA THR A 49 13.22 -25.62 -4.37
C THR A 49 14.73 -25.37 -4.29
N LEU A 50 15.14 -24.15 -3.95
CA LEU A 50 16.57 -23.78 -3.92
C LEU A 50 17.32 -24.45 -2.75
N PRO A 51 18.56 -24.90 -2.96
CA PRO A 51 19.44 -25.24 -1.85
C PRO A 51 19.59 -24.03 -0.91
N ARG A 52 19.48 -24.26 0.41
CA ARG A 52 19.67 -23.22 1.44
C ARG A 52 21.16 -22.97 1.70
N THR A 53 21.86 -22.60 0.63
CA THR A 53 23.25 -22.15 0.65
C THR A 53 23.28 -20.66 0.31
N MET A 54 24.29 -19.94 0.80
CA MET A 54 24.41 -18.50 0.52
C MET A 54 24.49 -18.22 -0.98
N ASP A 55 25.32 -18.98 -1.70
CA ASP A 55 25.51 -18.80 -3.15
C ASP A 55 24.20 -18.99 -3.92
N ALA A 56 23.47 -20.08 -3.68
CA ALA A 56 22.19 -20.32 -4.36
C ALA A 56 21.15 -19.22 -4.08
N ILE A 57 21.10 -18.68 -2.85
CA ILE A 57 20.20 -17.59 -2.50
C ILE A 57 20.62 -16.30 -3.22
N LEU A 58 21.91 -15.97 -3.21
CA LEU A 58 22.43 -14.77 -3.88
C LEU A 58 22.27 -14.85 -5.39
N ASP A 59 22.44 -16.05 -5.99
CA ASP A 59 22.27 -16.29 -7.42
C ASP A 59 20.82 -16.03 -7.83
N PHE A 60 19.85 -16.60 -7.08
CA PHE A 60 18.44 -16.28 -7.25
C PHE A 60 18.18 -14.78 -7.14
N GLY A 61 18.75 -14.12 -6.12
CA GLY A 61 18.60 -12.68 -5.95
C GLY A 61 19.06 -11.88 -7.17
N ARG A 62 20.21 -12.23 -7.75
CA ARG A 62 20.75 -11.57 -8.95
C ARG A 62 19.89 -11.81 -10.18
N GLU A 63 19.44 -13.04 -10.40
CA GLU A 63 18.55 -13.38 -11.52
C GLU A 63 17.22 -12.63 -11.42
N GLU A 64 16.62 -12.58 -10.24
CA GLU A 64 15.36 -11.86 -9.99
C GLU A 64 15.49 -10.35 -10.17
N THR A 65 16.62 -9.76 -9.79
CA THR A 65 16.91 -8.34 -10.05
C THR A 65 17.10 -8.07 -11.54
N ALA A 66 17.82 -8.95 -12.26
CA ALA A 66 18.00 -8.83 -13.70
C ALA A 66 16.67 -8.91 -14.48
N ASN A 67 15.69 -9.65 -13.96
CA ASN A 67 14.37 -9.84 -14.56
C ASN A 67 13.32 -8.77 -14.19
N LEU A 68 13.68 -7.76 -13.39
CA LEU A 68 12.73 -6.76 -12.89
C LEU A 68 12.14 -5.85 -14.00
N GLY A 69 12.90 -5.63 -15.07
CA GLY A 69 12.62 -4.58 -16.06
C GLY A 69 12.97 -3.17 -15.54
N GLU A 70 12.42 -2.14 -16.18
CA GLU A 70 12.65 -0.73 -15.80
C GLU A 70 11.56 -0.25 -14.82
N PRO A 71 11.85 -0.13 -13.52
CA PRO A 71 10.86 0.33 -12.56
C PRO A 71 10.55 1.84 -12.73
N PRO A 72 9.32 2.29 -12.41
CA PRO A 72 8.97 3.71 -12.48
C PRO A 72 9.85 4.64 -11.62
N MET A 73 10.37 4.12 -10.51
CA MET A 73 11.26 4.84 -9.58
C MET A 73 12.56 4.01 -9.40
N PRO A 74 13.60 4.20 -10.23
CA PRO A 74 14.82 3.39 -10.22
C PRO A 74 15.59 3.39 -8.90
N GLU A 75 15.57 4.50 -8.17
CA GLU A 75 16.25 4.66 -6.89
C GLU A 75 15.50 4.00 -5.72
N PHE A 76 14.24 3.61 -5.90
CA PHE A 76 13.53 2.79 -4.92
C PHE A 76 14.06 1.35 -4.99
N HIS A 77 14.59 0.84 -3.88
CA HIS A 77 14.96 -0.56 -3.76
C HIS A 77 13.82 -1.56 -4.10
N HIS A 78 14.17 -2.59 -4.87
CA HIS A 78 13.32 -3.73 -5.19
C HIS A 78 13.93 -5.01 -4.61
N CYS A 79 13.28 -5.58 -3.61
CA CYS A 79 13.76 -6.80 -2.98
C CYS A 79 13.46 -8.00 -3.89
N PRO A 80 14.46 -8.75 -4.37
CA PRO A 80 14.21 -9.95 -5.18
C PRO A 80 13.58 -11.09 -4.36
N TYR A 81 13.68 -11.01 -3.03
CA TYR A 81 13.24 -12.05 -2.11
C TYR A 81 11.82 -11.84 -1.55
N ILE A 82 11.03 -10.96 -2.15
CA ILE A 82 9.60 -10.85 -1.86
C ILE A 82 8.83 -11.92 -2.62
N GLY A 83 7.93 -12.62 -1.94
CA GLY A 83 7.10 -13.67 -2.52
C GLY A 83 5.79 -13.84 -1.76
N LEU A 84 5.01 -14.85 -2.16
CA LEU A 84 3.89 -15.37 -1.40
C LEU A 84 4.40 -16.28 -0.27
N ILE A 85 3.86 -16.09 0.93
CA ILE A 85 4.17 -16.88 2.14
C ILE A 85 2.88 -17.32 2.84
N GLY A 86 3.00 -18.13 3.90
CA GLY A 86 1.85 -18.72 4.60
C GLY A 86 1.38 -20.02 3.94
N GLU A 87 0.53 -20.77 4.63
CA GLU A 87 0.11 -22.10 4.19
C GLU A 87 -0.63 -22.06 2.84
N GLY A 88 -1.46 -21.03 2.64
CA GLY A 88 -2.21 -20.83 1.40
C GLY A 88 -1.43 -20.14 0.28
N LEU A 89 -0.21 -19.66 0.54
CA LEU A 89 0.51 -18.74 -0.34
C LEU A 89 -0.36 -17.53 -0.76
N THR A 90 -1.14 -16.99 0.17
CA THR A 90 -2.14 -15.93 -0.09
C THR A 90 -1.74 -14.56 0.43
N ARG A 91 -0.63 -14.46 1.17
CA ARG A 91 -0.08 -13.19 1.65
C ARG A 91 1.33 -12.95 1.13
N VAL A 92 1.70 -11.69 1.02
CA VAL A 92 3.03 -11.24 0.62
C VAL A 92 3.97 -11.25 1.82
N GLY A 93 5.21 -11.70 1.63
CA GLY A 93 6.23 -11.60 2.66
C GLY A 93 7.63 -11.92 2.16
N CYS A 94 8.56 -12.04 3.11
CA CYS A 94 9.98 -12.25 2.83
C CYS A 94 10.31 -13.74 2.80
N LEU A 95 10.85 -14.19 1.66
CA LEU A 95 11.29 -15.58 1.45
C LEU A 95 12.55 -15.93 2.27
N LEU A 96 13.31 -14.93 2.72
CA LEU A 96 14.48 -15.09 3.58
C LEU A 96 14.15 -15.17 5.08
N HIS A 97 12.89 -14.98 5.46
CA HIS A 97 12.49 -14.91 6.86
C HIS A 97 12.71 -16.26 7.55
N PRO A 98 13.20 -16.30 8.81
CA PRO A 98 13.44 -17.57 9.52
C PRO A 98 12.16 -18.39 9.79
N GLN A 99 10.99 -17.76 9.72
CA GLN A 99 9.69 -18.44 9.84
C GLN A 99 9.21 -19.10 8.54
N ALA A 100 9.89 -18.88 7.41
CA ALA A 100 9.61 -19.68 6.22
C ALA A 100 10.03 -21.13 6.50
N PRO A 101 9.16 -22.13 6.32
CA PRO A 101 9.45 -23.52 6.70
C PRO A 101 10.76 -24.05 6.12
N GLU A 102 11.04 -23.69 4.87
CA GLU A 102 12.21 -24.12 4.13
C GLU A 102 13.53 -23.54 4.68
N ASN A 103 13.46 -22.48 5.50
CA ASN A 103 14.64 -21.85 6.08
C ASN A 103 15.07 -22.49 7.42
N ALA A 104 14.26 -23.40 7.98
CA ALA A 104 14.58 -24.13 9.21
C ALA A 104 15.03 -23.23 10.38
N GLY A 105 14.42 -22.05 10.54
CA GLY A 105 14.74 -21.10 11.59
C GLY A 105 15.97 -20.22 11.33
N VAL A 106 16.68 -20.42 10.22
CA VAL A 106 17.84 -19.59 9.85
C VAL A 106 17.36 -18.26 9.26
N ASP A 107 17.87 -17.16 9.80
CA ASP A 107 17.55 -15.82 9.32
C ASP A 107 18.46 -15.42 8.15
N TYR A 108 18.00 -15.70 6.93
CA TYR A 108 18.73 -15.33 5.72
C TYR A 108 18.57 -13.87 5.32
N ARG A 109 17.78 -13.06 6.04
CA ARG A 109 17.54 -11.65 5.66
C ARG A 109 18.82 -10.81 5.62
N GLY A 110 19.89 -11.25 6.27
CA GLY A 110 21.24 -10.68 6.14
C GLY A 110 21.78 -10.67 4.70
N LEU A 111 21.23 -11.50 3.81
CA LEU A 111 21.57 -11.56 2.38
C LEU A 111 20.75 -10.57 1.52
N SER A 112 19.81 -9.83 2.12
CA SER A 112 19.05 -8.77 1.45
C SER A 112 19.75 -7.42 1.57
N HIS A 113 19.39 -6.47 0.71
CA HIS A 113 19.96 -5.12 0.68
C HIS A 113 19.90 -4.39 2.03
N TYR A 114 18.76 -4.46 2.72
CA TYR A 114 18.56 -3.77 3.99
C TYR A 114 19.08 -4.58 5.21
N GLY A 115 19.26 -5.90 5.05
CA GLY A 115 19.66 -6.80 6.13
C GLY A 115 18.56 -7.08 7.17
N SER A 116 18.80 -8.07 8.05
CA SER A 116 17.82 -8.53 9.04
C SER A 116 17.32 -7.43 9.98
N MET A 117 18.22 -6.56 10.44
CA MET A 117 17.89 -5.52 11.42
C MET A 117 16.92 -4.50 10.84
N THR A 118 17.29 -3.84 9.74
CA THR A 118 16.46 -2.82 9.09
C THR A 118 15.12 -3.39 8.65
N CYS A 119 15.10 -4.57 8.02
CA CYS A 119 13.86 -5.24 7.63
C CYS A 119 12.96 -5.58 8.82
N GLY A 120 13.54 -5.90 9.99
CA GLY A 120 12.80 -6.27 11.19
C GLY A 120 12.27 -5.08 12.01
N MET A 121 12.85 -3.89 11.85
CA MET A 121 12.53 -2.73 12.69
C MET A 121 11.90 -1.54 11.94
N TYR A 122 11.91 -1.55 10.60
CA TYR A 122 11.35 -0.45 9.83
C TYR A 122 9.82 -0.45 9.86
N PHE A 123 9.25 0.73 10.08
CA PHE A 123 7.82 1.00 10.00
C PHE A 123 7.58 2.24 9.15
N CYS A 124 6.68 2.13 8.17
CA CYS A 124 6.36 3.21 7.25
C CYS A 124 5.63 4.38 7.96
N PRO A 125 5.54 5.57 7.34
CA PRO A 125 4.86 6.69 7.96
C PRO A 125 3.39 6.43 8.30
N SER A 126 2.70 5.56 7.56
CA SER A 126 1.31 5.17 7.89
C SER A 126 1.20 4.46 9.24
N HIS A 127 2.17 3.61 9.58
CA HIS A 127 2.23 2.99 10.89
C HIS A 127 2.51 4.00 12.00
N ARG A 128 3.31 5.04 11.75
CA ARG A 128 3.65 6.04 12.79
C ARG A 128 2.59 7.13 12.95
N ASN A 129 1.98 7.55 11.85
CA ASN A 129 1.28 8.83 11.78
C ASN A 129 -0.24 8.70 11.62
N LEU A 130 -0.77 7.52 11.25
CA LEU A 130 -2.21 7.34 11.16
C LEU A 130 -2.84 7.15 12.55
N PRO A 131 -4.06 7.67 12.77
CA PRO A 131 -4.84 7.41 13.97
C PRO A 131 -5.07 5.91 14.19
N GLU A 132 -5.01 5.46 15.45
CA GLU A 132 -5.11 4.05 15.82
C GLU A 132 -6.42 3.41 15.32
N ASN A 133 -7.54 4.09 15.52
CA ASN A 133 -8.85 3.60 15.12
C ASN A 133 -9.01 3.51 13.61
N PHE A 134 -8.40 4.45 12.86
CA PHE A 134 -8.39 4.36 11.41
C PHE A 134 -7.55 3.19 10.90
N LYS A 135 -6.38 2.93 11.52
CA LYS A 135 -5.59 1.73 11.24
C LYS A 135 -6.39 0.45 11.47
N LYS A 136 -7.17 0.36 12.55
CA LYS A 136 -8.03 -0.80 12.85
C LYS A 136 -9.07 -1.04 11.76
N ILE A 137 -9.70 0.02 11.25
CA ILE A 137 -10.69 -0.08 10.17
C ILE A 137 -10.05 -0.62 8.89
N ILE A 138 -8.97 0.01 8.43
CA ILE A 138 -8.28 -0.41 7.20
C ILE A 138 -7.81 -1.86 7.32
N ARG A 139 -7.31 -2.25 8.49
CA ARG A 139 -6.85 -3.62 8.76
C ARG A 139 -7.98 -4.65 8.72
N ASN A 140 -9.13 -4.33 9.32
CA ASN A 140 -10.22 -5.28 9.49
C ASN A 140 -11.10 -5.41 8.24
N LEU A 141 -11.14 -4.37 7.40
CA LEU A 141 -12.02 -4.33 6.22
C LEU A 141 -11.31 -4.69 4.92
N ALA A 142 -9.97 -4.73 4.91
CA ALA A 142 -9.22 -5.20 3.75
C ALA A 142 -9.46 -6.69 3.47
N ASP A 143 -9.62 -7.02 2.19
CA ASP A 143 -9.78 -8.40 1.72
C ASP A 143 -8.45 -9.05 1.31
N ASP A 144 -7.57 -8.27 0.68
CA ASP A 144 -6.36 -8.77 0.04
C ASP A 144 -5.16 -7.82 0.22
N TRP A 145 -3.95 -8.37 0.01
CA TRP A 145 -2.68 -7.68 0.12
C TRP A 145 -2.46 -6.61 -0.96
N TYR A 146 -3.10 -6.72 -2.12
CA TYR A 146 -2.86 -5.85 -3.26
C TYR A 146 -3.49 -4.48 -3.03
N ALA A 147 -4.80 -4.46 -2.82
CA ALA A 147 -5.55 -3.23 -2.55
C ALA A 147 -5.10 -2.63 -1.21
N TYR A 148 -4.90 -3.48 -0.19
CA TYR A 148 -4.38 -3.04 1.11
C TYR A 148 -3.02 -2.36 1.00
N GLY A 149 -2.03 -2.99 0.36
CA GLY A 149 -0.68 -2.44 0.34
C GLY A 149 -0.52 -1.22 -0.57
N LEU A 150 -1.30 -1.12 -1.66
CA LEU A 150 -1.37 0.08 -2.49
C LEU A 150 -1.94 1.29 -1.72
N LEU A 151 -2.88 1.05 -0.80
CA LEU A 151 -3.51 2.09 0.00
C LEU A 151 -2.71 2.42 1.26
N ILE A 152 -2.30 1.42 2.04
CA ILE A 152 -1.63 1.65 3.34
C ILE A 152 -0.26 2.30 3.19
N SER A 153 0.34 2.25 2.01
CA SER A 153 1.57 2.97 1.68
C SER A 153 1.37 4.46 1.38
N GLU A 154 0.14 4.98 1.49
CA GLU A 154 -0.22 6.37 1.16
C GLU A 154 -0.63 7.17 2.41
N PRO A 155 0.34 7.53 3.28
CA PRO A 155 0.05 8.19 4.56
C PRO A 155 -0.63 9.55 4.38
N ILE A 156 -0.26 10.31 3.34
CA ILE A 156 -0.81 11.65 3.09
C ILE A 156 -2.25 11.53 2.60
N LEU A 157 -2.52 10.63 1.63
CA LEU A 157 -3.87 10.33 1.14
C LEU A 157 -4.79 9.92 2.29
N LEU A 158 -4.36 8.93 3.08
CA LEU A 158 -5.14 8.38 4.18
C LEU A 158 -5.41 9.43 5.26
N LYS A 159 -4.44 10.29 5.56
CA LYS A 159 -4.64 11.40 6.51
C LYS A 159 -5.62 12.44 5.99
N ALA A 160 -5.57 12.78 4.70
CA ALA A 160 -6.50 13.72 4.08
C ALA A 160 -7.93 13.17 4.08
N ILE A 161 -8.11 11.90 3.71
CA ILE A 161 -9.40 11.19 3.76
C ILE A 161 -9.93 11.14 5.19
N TYR A 162 -9.10 10.74 6.16
CA TYR A 162 -9.47 10.73 7.58
C TYR A 162 -9.97 12.11 8.05
N GLY A 163 -9.24 13.18 7.72
CA GLY A 163 -9.59 14.55 8.08
C GLY A 163 -10.96 14.99 7.53
N GLU A 164 -11.26 14.64 6.28
CA GLU A 164 -12.56 14.92 5.68
C GLU A 164 -13.69 14.12 6.35
N ILE A 165 -13.45 12.83 6.63
CA ILE A 165 -14.44 11.97 7.27
C ILE A 165 -14.84 12.49 8.67
N ILE A 166 -13.86 12.82 9.52
CA ILE A 166 -14.14 13.32 10.88
C ILE A 166 -14.84 14.68 10.86
N LYS A 167 -14.45 15.56 9.92
CA LYS A 167 -15.02 16.89 9.77
C LYS A 167 -16.50 16.81 9.40
N ARG A 168 -16.85 15.92 8.47
CA ARG A 168 -18.24 15.72 8.01
C ARG A 168 -19.11 15.03 9.04
N ALA A 169 -18.57 14.02 9.74
CA ALA A 169 -19.27 13.34 10.81
C ALA A 169 -19.40 14.19 12.10
N ALA A 170 -18.71 15.34 12.17
CA ALA A 170 -18.62 16.18 13.35
C ALA A 170 -18.17 15.42 14.63
N VAL A 171 -17.22 14.50 14.46
CA VAL A 171 -16.62 13.70 15.54
C VAL A 171 -15.13 14.01 15.69
N THR A 172 -14.56 13.67 16.84
CA THR A 172 -13.13 13.83 17.11
C THR A 172 -12.28 12.63 16.69
N ASP A 173 -12.90 11.45 16.60
CA ASP A 173 -12.28 10.20 16.15
C ASP A 173 -13.35 9.24 15.59
N ILE A 174 -12.89 8.23 14.87
CA ILE A 174 -13.71 7.24 14.18
C ILE A 174 -13.96 6.02 15.08
N ASN A 175 -15.18 5.48 15.11
CA ASN A 175 -15.50 4.23 15.80
C ASN A 175 -15.27 2.99 14.88
N PRO A 176 -14.26 2.13 15.14
CA PRO A 176 -13.99 0.96 14.30
C PRO A 176 -15.09 -0.10 14.33
N GLU A 177 -15.81 -0.25 15.45
CA GLU A 177 -16.86 -1.26 15.59
C GLU A 177 -18.05 -0.92 14.70
N ARG A 178 -18.43 0.37 14.65
CA ARG A 178 -19.50 0.84 13.78
C ARG A 178 -19.11 0.75 12.30
N ALA A 179 -17.89 1.17 11.96
CA ALA A 179 -17.37 1.03 10.60
C ALA A 179 -17.38 -0.44 10.14
N GLY A 180 -17.13 -1.37 11.08
CA GLY A 180 -17.11 -2.81 10.85
C GLY A 180 -18.47 -3.52 10.78
N MET A 181 -19.60 -2.82 10.95
CA MET A 181 -20.92 -3.46 10.86
C MET A 181 -21.16 -4.05 9.46
N PRO A 182 -21.83 -5.21 9.32
CA PRO A 182 -21.95 -5.93 8.05
C PRO A 182 -22.46 -5.10 6.86
N GLY A 183 -23.36 -4.14 7.10
CA GLY A 183 -23.89 -3.25 6.07
C GLY A 183 -22.91 -2.19 5.56
N ASN A 184 -21.82 -1.93 6.29
CA ASN A 184 -20.88 -0.85 5.99
C ASN A 184 -19.66 -1.35 5.20
N ARG A 185 -19.45 -2.66 5.10
CA ARG A 185 -18.26 -3.24 4.45
C ARG A 185 -18.15 -2.84 2.97
N SER A 186 -19.27 -2.86 2.24
CA SER A 186 -19.30 -2.48 0.82
C SER A 186 -18.92 -1.02 0.59
N VAL A 187 -19.33 -0.15 1.52
CA VAL A 187 -18.97 1.27 1.50
C VAL A 187 -17.44 1.39 1.61
N TRP A 188 -16.83 0.79 2.63
CA TRP A 188 -15.38 0.84 2.82
C TRP A 188 -14.57 0.13 1.72
N ALA A 189 -15.15 -0.85 1.01
CA ALA A 189 -14.49 -1.51 -0.13
C ALA A 189 -14.12 -0.51 -1.25
N GLU A 190 -14.90 0.56 -1.42
CA GLU A 190 -14.58 1.62 -2.39
C GLU A 190 -13.26 2.33 -2.07
N LEU A 191 -12.91 2.50 -0.78
CA LEU A 191 -11.64 3.11 -0.36
C LEU A 191 -10.43 2.30 -0.87
N PHE A 192 -10.49 0.97 -0.76
CA PHE A 192 -9.38 0.08 -1.16
C PHE A 192 -9.16 0.05 -2.67
N THR A 193 -10.20 0.32 -3.46
CA THR A 193 -10.10 0.37 -4.92
C THR A 193 -9.93 1.77 -5.47
N LEU A 194 -9.92 2.80 -4.61
CA LEU A 194 -9.86 4.20 -5.03
C LEU A 194 -8.68 4.46 -5.97
N LYS A 195 -7.46 4.03 -5.63
CA LYS A 195 -6.28 4.27 -6.48
C LYS A 195 -6.30 3.55 -7.83
N THR A 196 -6.91 2.37 -7.87
CA THR A 196 -6.92 1.53 -9.07
C THR A 196 -8.08 1.88 -9.99
N LYS A 197 -9.17 2.44 -9.45
CA LYS A 197 -10.39 2.79 -10.18
C LYS A 197 -10.63 4.29 -10.32
N TRP A 198 -9.75 5.16 -9.78
CA TRP A 198 -9.89 6.60 -9.91
C TRP A 198 -9.87 7.03 -11.38
N PRO A 199 -10.98 7.55 -11.93
CA PRO A 199 -11.11 7.77 -13.37
C PRO A 199 -10.35 9.00 -13.86
N PHE A 200 -9.96 9.90 -12.95
CA PHE A 200 -9.24 11.12 -13.28
C PHE A 200 -7.73 11.00 -13.07
N ARG A 201 -7.20 9.79 -12.86
CA ARG A 201 -5.75 9.57 -12.70
C ARG A 201 -5.03 9.80 -14.03
N ALA A 202 -3.91 10.54 -14.00
CA ALA A 202 -3.02 10.60 -15.14
C ALA A 202 -2.42 9.21 -15.48
N GLU A 203 -2.58 8.75 -16.72
CA GLU A 203 -2.13 7.42 -17.17
C GLU A 203 -0.61 7.22 -17.03
N SER A 204 0.17 8.28 -17.19
CA SER A 204 1.63 8.26 -17.09
C SER A 204 2.17 8.13 -15.67
N ARG A 205 1.31 8.14 -14.65
CA ARG A 205 1.73 8.11 -13.24
C ARG A 205 1.67 6.69 -12.68
N PRO A 206 2.71 6.25 -11.96
CA PRO A 206 2.74 4.92 -11.37
C PRO A 206 1.65 4.77 -10.31
N LEU A 207 1.22 3.53 -10.09
CA LEU A 207 0.35 3.16 -8.97
C LEU A 207 1.10 3.19 -7.63
N ALA A 208 2.41 2.95 -7.65
CA ALA A 208 3.26 2.97 -6.47
C ALA A 208 3.38 4.38 -5.90
N GLY A 209 3.21 4.51 -4.59
CA GLY A 209 3.58 5.70 -3.84
C GLY A 209 5.03 5.62 -3.36
N TYR A 210 5.72 6.76 -3.36
CA TYR A 210 7.00 6.93 -2.67
C TYR A 210 6.76 7.53 -1.28
N PHE A 211 6.99 6.75 -0.23
CA PHE A 211 6.62 7.11 1.15
C PHE A 211 7.83 7.20 2.10
N PHE A 212 9.05 7.22 1.57
CA PHE A 212 10.21 7.54 2.38
C PHE A 212 10.23 9.03 2.73
N ASN A 213 10.93 9.39 3.80
CA ASN A 213 10.93 10.76 4.34
C ASN A 213 11.87 11.72 3.57
N ASP A 214 12.43 11.29 2.45
CA ASP A 214 13.20 12.15 1.55
C ASP A 214 12.34 12.63 0.36
N PRO A 215 12.71 13.73 -0.29
CA PRO A 215 11.90 14.35 -1.33
C PRO A 215 12.19 13.81 -2.74
N LEU A 216 12.65 12.57 -2.91
CA LEU A 216 13.16 12.08 -4.21
C LEU A 216 12.07 12.00 -5.29
N TYR A 217 10.85 11.57 -4.93
CA TYR A 217 9.73 11.47 -5.86
C TYR A 217 8.48 12.19 -5.34
N PRO A 218 8.46 13.52 -5.35
CA PRO A 218 7.31 14.27 -4.90
C PRO A 218 6.16 14.11 -5.91
N LYS A 219 4.94 13.90 -5.40
CA LYS A 219 3.76 13.96 -6.26
C LYS A 219 3.59 15.40 -6.79
N PRO A 220 3.40 15.60 -8.10
CA PRO A 220 3.24 16.94 -8.67
C PRO A 220 1.98 17.62 -8.13
N ALA A 221 1.94 18.96 -8.18
CA ALA A 221 0.70 19.68 -7.91
C ALA A 221 -0.38 19.34 -8.96
N VAL A 222 -1.65 19.43 -8.59
CA VAL A 222 -2.77 19.30 -9.53
C VAL A 222 -2.79 20.53 -10.43
N ASN A 223 -2.93 20.33 -11.73
CA ASN A 223 -3.09 21.42 -12.70
C ASN A 223 -4.58 21.73 -12.88
N TYR A 224 -4.98 22.97 -12.58
CA TYR A 224 -6.35 23.49 -12.72
C TYR A 224 -6.50 24.48 -13.90
N ASP A 225 -5.49 24.64 -14.75
CA ASP A 225 -5.49 25.62 -15.86
C ASP A 225 -6.60 25.34 -16.89
N LYS A 226 -7.03 24.07 -16.99
CA LYS A 226 -8.12 23.64 -17.87
C LYS A 226 -9.50 23.64 -17.20
N THR A 227 -9.59 24.06 -15.94
CA THR A 227 -10.86 24.23 -15.22
C THR A 227 -11.23 25.72 -15.19
N ASP A 228 -11.95 26.17 -14.15
CA ASP A 228 -12.19 27.60 -13.87
C ASP A 228 -11.01 28.29 -13.16
N GLY A 229 -9.90 27.58 -12.92
CA GLY A 229 -8.73 28.05 -12.19
C GLY A 229 -8.88 28.03 -10.67
N THR A 230 -10.03 27.60 -10.13
CA THR A 230 -10.25 27.49 -8.69
C THR A 230 -9.62 26.21 -8.16
N VAL A 231 -8.78 26.33 -7.13
CA VAL A 231 -8.21 25.17 -6.45
C VAL A 231 -9.31 24.45 -5.66
N SER A 232 -9.45 23.14 -5.87
CA SER A 232 -10.45 22.33 -5.19
C SER A 232 -10.22 22.27 -3.67
N LYS A 233 -11.31 22.18 -2.91
CA LYS A 233 -11.24 21.81 -1.48
C LYS A 233 -10.62 20.42 -1.24
N PHE A 234 -10.60 19.55 -2.25
CA PHE A 234 -9.99 18.22 -2.20
C PHE A 234 -8.58 18.16 -2.81
N ASP A 235 -7.91 19.31 -3.01
CA ASP A 235 -6.60 19.38 -3.66
C ASP A 235 -5.59 18.37 -3.11
N SER A 236 -5.53 18.20 -1.78
CA SER A 236 -4.64 17.23 -1.15
C SER A 236 -4.94 15.79 -1.57
N ILE A 237 -6.22 15.40 -1.66
CA ILE A 237 -6.62 14.06 -2.10
C ILE A 237 -6.35 13.90 -3.60
N PHE A 238 -6.68 14.91 -4.41
CA PHE A 238 -6.46 14.88 -5.86
C PHE A 238 -4.97 14.78 -6.23
N ARG A 239 -4.11 15.51 -5.51
CA ARG A 239 -2.65 15.39 -5.66
C ARG A 239 -2.18 13.97 -5.39
N GLU A 240 -2.66 13.38 -4.29
CA GLU A 240 -2.27 12.04 -3.88
C GLU A 240 -2.79 10.93 -4.82
N LEU A 241 -3.91 11.19 -5.51
CA LEU A 241 -4.47 10.32 -6.54
C LEU A 241 -3.92 10.59 -7.94
N HIS A 242 -2.91 11.48 -8.08
CA HIS A 242 -2.36 11.88 -9.38
C HIS A 242 -3.44 12.37 -10.36
N SER A 243 -4.42 13.13 -9.86
CA SER A 243 -5.53 13.62 -10.66
C SER A 243 -5.09 14.57 -11.77
N GLN A 244 -5.77 14.48 -12.92
CA GLN A 244 -5.68 15.38 -14.04
C GLN A 244 -7.10 15.69 -14.54
N PHE A 245 -7.40 16.96 -14.74
CA PHE A 245 -8.69 17.43 -15.23
C PHE A 245 -8.51 18.11 -16.58
N ASN A 246 -9.38 17.79 -17.55
CA ASN A 246 -9.35 18.41 -18.88
C ASN A 246 -10.45 19.45 -19.07
N SER A 247 -11.35 19.60 -18.10
CA SER A 247 -12.43 20.56 -18.12
C SER A 247 -12.91 20.87 -16.69
N SER A 248 -13.66 21.97 -16.52
CA SER A 248 -14.38 22.23 -15.26
C SER A 248 -15.44 21.16 -14.95
N ALA A 249 -15.98 20.48 -15.97
CA ALA A 249 -16.93 19.39 -15.77
C ALA A 249 -16.26 18.14 -15.19
N ASP A 250 -15.03 17.83 -15.61
CA ASP A 250 -14.24 16.74 -15.03
C ASP A 250 -14.00 17.00 -13.54
N LEU A 251 -13.57 18.23 -13.21
CA LEU A 251 -13.33 18.64 -11.82
C LEU A 251 -14.61 18.52 -11.00
N ALA A 252 -15.73 19.07 -11.48
CA ALA A 252 -17.01 18.99 -10.78
C ALA A 252 -17.44 17.52 -10.54
N THR A 253 -17.27 16.66 -11.54
CA THR A 253 -17.59 15.23 -11.43
C THR A 253 -16.68 14.52 -10.42
N ALA A 254 -15.39 14.87 -10.39
CA ALA A 254 -14.43 14.33 -9.42
C ALA A 254 -14.76 14.77 -7.98
N GLU A 255 -15.12 16.05 -7.81
CA GLU A 255 -15.55 16.60 -6.52
C GLU A 255 -16.85 15.97 -6.03
N GLU A 256 -17.83 15.77 -6.92
CA GLU A 256 -19.08 15.09 -6.59
C GLU A 256 -18.84 13.63 -6.20
N TYR A 257 -18.03 12.90 -6.98
CA TYR A 257 -17.68 11.51 -6.69
C TYR A 257 -17.04 11.38 -5.30
N LEU A 258 -16.00 12.18 -5.03
CA LEU A 258 -15.28 12.15 -3.77
C LEU A 258 -16.14 12.69 -2.62
N GLY A 259 -16.98 13.68 -2.92
CA GLY A 259 -18.04 14.17 -2.04
C GLY A 259 -18.92 13.04 -1.53
N ARG A 260 -19.60 12.33 -2.43
CA ARG A 260 -20.47 11.20 -2.10
C ARG A 260 -19.73 10.12 -1.30
N LEU A 261 -18.55 9.72 -1.77
CA LEU A 261 -17.76 8.67 -1.12
C LEU A 261 -17.43 9.00 0.34
N LEU A 262 -17.02 10.24 0.60
CA LEU A 262 -16.68 10.72 1.95
C LEU A 262 -17.92 10.87 2.84
N ASP A 263 -19.08 11.26 2.28
CA ASP A 263 -20.35 11.30 3.02
C ASP A 263 -20.79 9.88 3.42
N ASP A 264 -20.68 8.93 2.49
CA ASP A 264 -20.96 7.52 2.74
C ASP A 264 -20.06 6.98 3.87
N PHE A 265 -18.75 7.28 3.84
CA PHE A 265 -17.83 6.89 4.91
C PHE A 265 -18.22 7.51 6.26
N SER A 266 -18.49 8.82 6.29
CA SER A 266 -18.88 9.55 7.51
C SER A 266 -20.15 8.98 8.15
N ALA A 267 -21.12 8.52 7.37
CA ALA A 267 -22.35 7.91 7.89
C ALA A 267 -22.10 6.58 8.63
N THR A 268 -21.01 5.88 8.30
CA THR A 268 -20.69 4.56 8.88
C THR A 268 -19.91 4.62 10.19
N ILE A 269 -19.54 5.80 10.67
CA ILE A 269 -18.57 5.94 11.78
C ILE A 269 -19.04 6.69 13.02
N ALA A 270 -20.14 7.45 12.89
CA ALA A 270 -20.65 8.34 13.94
C ALA A 270 -21.49 7.60 14.99
#